data_AF-A0A3L9HYB8-F1
#
_entry.id   AF-A0A3L9HYB8-F1
#
_cell.length_a   1.000
_cell.length_b   1.000
_cell.length_c   1.000
_cell.angle_alpha   90.00
_cell.angle_beta   90.00
_cell.angle_gamma   90.00
#
_symmetry.space_group_name_H-M   'P 1'
#
loop_
_entity.id
_entity.type
_entity.pdbx_description
1 polymer ?
#
loop_
_entity_poly.entity_id
_entity_poly.type
_entity_poly.pdbx_seq_one_letter_code
_entity_poly.pdbx_strand_id
1 'polypeptide(L)'
;QWGQQVYAIVQNTDQAQAVMPYGPKCIYVLAQNDALQRTENYAESIAALLKDKHPAMLLLAATKRGKALAARLSVQLNAALVNDATAVDIIDGHICAEHRMYGGLAFAQEKINSPLAIITLAPGVQEPCTSDTSHQCPTETVPYVAPRHEILCRERRAKAASSVDLSKAKRVVGVGRGLAAQDDLKMVHELAAVLNAEVGCSRPIAEGENW
;
A
#
# COMPACT_ATOMS: atom_id res chain seq x y z
N GLN A 1 -8.14 7.02 16.71
CA GLN A 1 -9.00 5.85 16.42
C GLN A 1 -10.33 6.37 15.90
N TRP A 2 -10.75 6.01 14.69
CA TRP A 2 -11.94 6.56 14.01
C TRP A 2 -13.29 6.10 14.60
N GLY A 3 -13.32 5.68 15.87
CA GLY A 3 -14.53 5.38 16.63
C GLY A 3 -15.38 4.20 16.15
N GLN A 4 -14.92 3.44 15.15
CA GLN A 4 -15.69 2.37 14.51
C GLN A 4 -15.05 0.99 14.66
N GLN A 5 -15.88 -0.04 14.45
CA GLN A 5 -15.43 -1.43 14.41
C GLN A 5 -14.52 -1.63 13.20
N VAL A 6 -13.27 -2.02 13.46
CA VAL A 6 -12.28 -2.29 12.43
C VAL A 6 -12.34 -3.76 12.05
N TYR A 7 -12.33 -4.03 10.74
CA TYR A 7 -12.25 -5.36 10.17
C TYR A 7 -10.99 -5.43 9.30
N ALA A 8 -10.33 -6.59 9.28
CA ALA A 8 -9.18 -6.82 8.42
C ALA A 8 -9.57 -7.75 7.26
N ILE A 9 -9.09 -7.47 6.05
CA ILE A 9 -9.15 -8.39 4.92
C ILE A 9 -7.72 -8.80 4.59
N VAL A 10 -7.44 -10.09 4.63
CA VAL A 10 -6.10 -10.66 4.42
C VAL A 10 -6.14 -11.78 3.38
N GLN A 11 -4.99 -12.09 2.80
CA GLN A 11 -4.88 -13.12 1.76
C GLN A 11 -4.75 -14.53 2.33
N ASN A 12 -4.20 -14.70 3.54
CA ASN A 12 -3.95 -16.02 4.10
C ASN A 12 -3.94 -16.01 5.64
N THR A 13 -3.85 -17.20 6.22
CA THR A 13 -3.87 -17.41 7.67
C THR A 13 -2.65 -16.83 8.37
N ASP A 14 -1.47 -16.82 7.75
CA ASP A 14 -0.27 -16.23 8.34
C ASP A 14 -0.44 -14.72 8.52
N GLN A 15 -1.01 -14.04 7.53
CA GLN A 15 -1.38 -12.64 7.63
C GLN A 15 -2.47 -12.43 8.69
N ALA A 16 -3.46 -13.33 8.79
CA ALA A 16 -4.49 -13.25 9.83
C ALA A 16 -3.86 -13.28 11.23
N GLN A 17 -2.95 -14.22 11.49
CA GLN A 17 -2.22 -14.30 12.76
C GLN A 17 -1.36 -13.07 13.01
N ALA A 18 -0.70 -12.54 11.97
CA ALA A 18 0.13 -11.36 12.09
C ALA A 18 -0.67 -10.08 12.42
N VAL A 19 -1.90 -9.94 11.90
CA VAL A 19 -2.72 -8.75 12.14
C VAL A 19 -3.64 -8.86 13.35
N MET A 20 -3.90 -10.07 13.85
CA MET A 20 -4.79 -10.31 14.99
C MET A 20 -4.40 -9.50 16.24
N PRO A 21 -3.13 -9.38 16.65
CA PRO A 21 -2.76 -8.59 17.82
C PRO A 21 -3.09 -7.10 17.74
N TYR A 22 -3.45 -6.57 16.56
CA TYR A 22 -3.72 -5.14 16.35
C TYR A 22 -5.20 -4.77 16.53
N GLY A 23 -6.01 -5.68 17.11
CA GLY A 23 -7.37 -5.38 17.55
C GLY A 23 -8.49 -5.36 16.49
N PRO A 24 -8.41 -6.03 15.32
CA PRO A 24 -9.58 -6.13 14.46
C PRO A 24 -10.70 -6.91 15.17
N LYS A 25 -11.95 -6.54 14.89
CA LYS A 25 -13.14 -7.23 15.42
C LYS A 25 -13.36 -8.59 14.77
N CYS A 26 -13.04 -8.71 13.48
CA CYS A 26 -13.07 -9.95 12.71
C CYS A 26 -12.06 -9.83 11.56
N ILE A 27 -11.49 -10.97 11.16
CA ILE A 27 -10.55 -11.08 10.05
C ILE A 27 -11.19 -11.90 8.93
N TYR A 28 -11.26 -11.31 7.75
CA TYR A 28 -11.71 -11.95 6.52
C TYR A 28 -10.52 -12.50 5.74
N VAL A 29 -10.48 -13.81 5.53
CA VAL A 29 -9.41 -14.49 4.79
C VAL A 29 -9.91 -14.82 3.39
N LEU A 30 -9.26 -14.24 2.36
CA LEU A 30 -9.60 -14.49 0.96
C LEU A 30 -9.21 -15.92 0.56
N ALA A 31 -10.18 -16.69 0.05
CA ALA A 31 -9.92 -18.01 -0.50
C ALA A 31 -9.08 -17.97 -1.80
N GLN A 32 -8.61 -19.12 -2.27
CA GLN A 32 -7.75 -19.26 -3.46
C GLN A 32 -6.51 -18.36 -3.41
N ASN A 33 -5.65 -18.60 -2.43
CA ASN A 33 -4.47 -17.79 -2.14
C ASN A 33 -3.17 -18.50 -2.53
N ASP A 34 -3.03 -18.84 -3.81
CA ASP A 34 -1.76 -19.38 -4.31
C ASP A 34 -0.73 -18.26 -4.55
N ALA A 35 0.53 -18.66 -4.72
CA ALA A 35 1.64 -17.73 -4.79
C ALA A 35 1.65 -16.88 -6.09
N LEU A 36 0.99 -17.34 -7.14
CA LEU A 36 0.81 -16.66 -8.43
C LEU A 36 -0.50 -15.86 -8.47
N GLN A 37 -1.42 -16.08 -7.54
CA GLN A 37 -2.66 -15.32 -7.48
C GLN A 37 -2.39 -13.82 -7.33
N ARG A 38 -3.15 -13.00 -8.07
CA ARG A 38 -2.97 -11.55 -8.14
C ARG A 38 -4.02 -10.84 -7.30
N THR A 39 -3.60 -9.85 -6.52
CA THR A 39 -4.46 -9.10 -5.60
C THR A 39 -5.66 -8.47 -6.30
N GLU A 40 -5.46 -8.03 -7.54
CA GLU A 40 -6.47 -7.42 -8.39
C GLU A 40 -7.63 -8.38 -8.73
N ASN A 41 -7.40 -9.71 -8.70
CA ASN A 41 -8.42 -10.73 -8.97
C ASN A 41 -9.40 -10.89 -7.81
N TYR A 42 -9.12 -10.33 -6.63
CA TYR A 42 -10.03 -10.37 -5.48
C TYR A 42 -11.08 -9.26 -5.47
N ALA A 43 -11.12 -8.40 -6.50
CA ALA A 43 -12.07 -7.28 -6.53
C ALA A 43 -13.53 -7.76 -6.43
N GLU A 44 -13.90 -8.80 -7.16
CA GLU A 44 -15.24 -9.38 -7.13
C GLU A 44 -15.57 -9.98 -5.77
N SER A 45 -14.63 -10.72 -5.17
CA SER A 45 -14.78 -11.32 -3.84
C SER A 45 -14.95 -10.25 -2.75
N ILE A 46 -14.13 -9.19 -2.80
CA ILE A 46 -14.21 -8.08 -1.85
C ILE A 46 -15.50 -7.29 -2.07
N ALA A 47 -15.87 -7.00 -3.33
CA ALA A 47 -17.12 -6.29 -3.64
C ALA A 47 -18.35 -7.06 -3.15
N ALA A 48 -18.37 -8.40 -3.30
CA ALA A 48 -19.43 -9.24 -2.74
C ALA A 48 -19.48 -9.15 -1.21
N LEU A 49 -18.33 -9.28 -0.53
CA LEU A 49 -18.25 -9.12 0.93
C LEU A 49 -18.77 -7.76 1.40
N LEU A 50 -18.39 -6.67 0.71
CA LEU A 50 -18.74 -5.31 1.14
C LEU A 50 -20.22 -4.97 0.90
N LYS A 51 -20.90 -5.64 -0.04
CA LYS A 51 -22.35 -5.49 -0.23
C LYS A 51 -23.14 -5.90 1.00
N ASP A 52 -22.71 -6.94 1.72
CA ASP A 52 -23.42 -7.43 2.91
C ASP A 52 -23.06 -6.63 4.18
N LYS A 53 -21.85 -6.08 4.22
CA LYS A 53 -21.31 -5.41 5.42
C LYS A 53 -21.55 -3.90 5.44
N HIS A 54 -21.78 -3.27 4.29
CA HIS A 54 -22.02 -1.84 4.13
C HIS A 54 -21.06 -0.94 4.94
N PRO A 55 -19.72 -1.08 4.80
CA PRO A 55 -18.79 -0.21 5.51
C PRO A 55 -18.87 1.23 4.98
N ALA A 56 -18.55 2.20 5.84
CA ALA A 56 -18.38 3.60 5.43
C ALA A 56 -17.03 3.85 4.74
N MET A 57 -16.01 3.03 5.04
CA MET A 57 -14.63 3.24 4.59
C MET A 57 -13.93 1.91 4.29
N LEU A 58 -13.18 1.86 3.19
CA LEU A 58 -12.24 0.79 2.86
C LEU A 58 -10.84 1.39 2.69
N LEU A 59 -9.89 0.92 3.50
CA LEU A 59 -8.50 1.35 3.45
C LEU A 59 -7.62 0.31 2.77
N LEU A 60 -6.75 0.77 1.86
CA LEU A 60 -5.73 -0.06 1.22
C LEU A 60 -4.37 0.62 1.35
N ALA A 61 -3.29 -0.16 1.34
CA ALA A 61 -1.96 0.41 1.18
C ALA A 61 -1.80 0.97 -0.25
N ALA A 62 -1.21 2.15 -0.39
CA ALA A 62 -0.92 2.81 -1.67
C ALA A 62 0.22 2.15 -2.47
N THR A 63 0.27 0.82 -2.49
CA THR A 63 1.15 0.04 -3.38
C THR A 63 0.59 0.03 -4.80
N LYS A 64 1.42 -0.28 -5.82
CA LYS A 64 0.96 -0.39 -7.21
C LYS A 64 -0.28 -1.29 -7.36
N ARG A 65 -0.28 -2.45 -6.69
CA ARG A 65 -1.41 -3.40 -6.72
C ARG A 65 -2.60 -2.93 -5.88
N GLY A 66 -2.35 -2.33 -4.72
CA GLY A 66 -3.39 -1.76 -3.87
C GLY A 66 -4.19 -0.66 -4.59
N LYS A 67 -3.49 0.23 -5.31
CA LYS A 67 -4.12 1.26 -6.15
C LYS A 67 -4.94 0.68 -7.30
N ALA A 68 -4.43 -0.34 -7.98
CA ALA A 68 -5.16 -1.02 -9.04
C ALA A 68 -6.44 -1.69 -8.52
N LEU A 69 -6.35 -2.37 -7.37
CA LEU A 69 -7.51 -2.97 -6.70
C LEU A 69 -8.52 -1.89 -6.25
N ALA A 70 -8.04 -0.81 -5.62
CA ALA A 70 -8.89 0.30 -5.15
C ALA A 70 -9.65 0.97 -6.30
N ALA A 71 -8.97 1.25 -7.42
CA ALA A 71 -9.59 1.80 -8.62
C ALA A 71 -10.70 0.90 -9.16
N ARG A 72 -10.43 -0.41 -9.26
CA ARG A 72 -11.43 -1.38 -9.73
C ARG A 72 -12.64 -1.46 -8.78
N LEU A 73 -12.40 -1.53 -7.47
CA LEU A 73 -13.46 -1.56 -6.46
C LEU A 73 -14.31 -0.29 -6.48
N SER A 74 -13.69 0.88 -6.69
CA SER A 74 -14.42 2.15 -6.72
C SER A 74 -15.48 2.18 -7.82
N VAL A 75 -15.15 1.66 -9.00
CA VAL A 75 -16.08 1.55 -10.13
C VAL A 75 -17.15 0.50 -9.84
N GLN A 76 -16.78 -0.68 -9.33
CA GLN A 76 -17.73 -1.77 -9.06
C GLN A 76 -18.74 -1.44 -7.96
N LEU A 77 -18.32 -0.67 -6.95
CA LEU A 77 -19.13 -0.31 -5.79
C LEU A 77 -19.73 1.10 -5.89
N ASN A 78 -19.49 1.82 -6.98
CA ASN A 78 -19.88 3.22 -7.15
C ASN A 78 -19.46 4.10 -5.95
N ALA A 79 -18.20 3.92 -5.52
CA ALA A 79 -17.63 4.52 -4.33
C ALA A 79 -16.67 5.66 -4.69
N ALA A 80 -16.54 6.63 -3.78
CA ALA A 80 -15.50 7.66 -3.91
C ALA A 80 -14.12 7.03 -3.69
N LEU A 81 -13.11 7.49 -4.42
CA LEU A 81 -11.73 7.03 -4.29
C LEU A 81 -10.78 8.21 -4.08
N VAL A 82 -10.02 8.19 -2.98
CA VAL A 82 -8.87 9.07 -2.78
C VAL A 82 -7.59 8.23 -2.80
N ASN A 83 -6.65 8.64 -3.65
CA ASN A 83 -5.41 7.91 -3.86
C ASN A 83 -4.23 8.64 -3.22
N ASP A 84 -3.30 7.89 -2.64
CA ASP A 84 -2.10 8.42 -1.97
C ASP A 84 -2.42 9.41 -0.84
N ALA A 85 -3.47 9.11 -0.06
CA ALA A 85 -3.83 9.92 1.08
C ALA A 85 -2.71 9.95 2.12
N THR A 86 -2.37 11.16 2.55
CA THR A 86 -1.40 11.45 3.60
C THR A 86 -2.05 11.63 4.96
N ALA A 87 -3.35 11.94 4.99
CA ALA A 87 -4.14 11.99 6.22
C ALA A 87 -5.60 11.60 5.94
N VAL A 88 -6.26 11.05 6.96
CA VAL A 88 -7.69 10.73 6.93
C VAL A 88 -8.28 11.10 8.28
N ASP A 89 -9.26 12.00 8.25
CA ASP A 89 -9.94 12.54 9.42
C ASP A 89 -11.45 12.39 9.29
N ILE A 90 -12.14 12.40 10.42
CA ILE A 90 -13.60 12.51 10.47
C ILE A 90 -13.94 13.89 11.02
N ILE A 91 -14.48 14.75 10.17
CA ILE A 91 -14.82 16.14 10.49
C ILE A 91 -16.32 16.30 10.30
N ASP A 92 -17.02 16.71 11.37
CA ASP A 92 -18.48 16.86 11.39
C ASP A 92 -19.25 15.63 10.87
N GLY A 93 -18.74 14.44 11.20
CA GLY A 93 -19.33 13.16 10.77
C GLY A 93 -19.03 12.76 9.31
N HIS A 94 -18.22 13.54 8.59
CA HIS A 94 -17.80 13.22 7.23
C HIS A 94 -16.35 12.75 7.17
N ILE A 95 -16.09 11.80 6.29
CA ILE A 95 -14.73 11.36 5.98
C ILE A 95 -14.07 12.44 5.12
N CYS A 96 -12.93 12.94 5.59
CA CYS A 96 -12.08 13.87 4.87
C CYS A 96 -10.71 13.23 4.67
N ALA A 97 -10.16 13.30 3.46
CA ALA A 97 -8.84 12.79 3.16
C ALA A 97 -7.97 13.90 2.56
N GLU A 98 -6.72 13.98 3.01
CA GLU A 98 -5.72 14.87 2.45
C GLU A 98 -4.77 14.08 1.54
N HIS A 99 -4.41 14.63 0.40
CA HIS A 99 -3.36 14.07 -0.45
C HIS A 99 -2.64 15.14 -1.27
N ARG A 100 -1.47 14.77 -1.81
CA ARG A 100 -0.61 15.69 -2.56
C ARG A 100 -1.06 15.86 -4.00
N MET A 101 -1.08 17.11 -4.47
CA MET A 101 -1.36 17.50 -5.86
C MET A 101 -0.16 18.20 -6.49
N TYR A 102 -0.17 18.29 -7.83
CA TYR A 102 0.84 19.00 -8.63
C TYR A 102 2.29 18.60 -8.30
N GLY A 103 2.55 17.31 -8.14
CA GLY A 103 3.89 16.80 -7.81
C GLY A 103 4.34 17.12 -6.38
N GLY A 104 3.42 17.45 -5.47
CA GLY A 104 3.71 17.81 -4.08
C GLY A 104 3.77 19.30 -3.80
N LEU A 105 3.43 20.15 -4.79
CA LEU A 105 3.38 21.61 -4.61
C LEU A 105 2.13 22.08 -3.86
N ALA A 106 1.08 21.26 -3.79
CA ALA A 106 -0.13 21.56 -3.05
C ALA A 106 -0.66 20.33 -2.33
N PHE A 107 -1.51 20.57 -1.34
CA PHE A 107 -2.31 19.57 -0.66
C PHE A 107 -3.78 19.84 -0.97
N ALA A 108 -4.49 18.81 -1.42
CA ALA A 108 -5.94 18.84 -1.56
C ALA A 108 -6.55 18.12 -0.36
N GLN A 109 -7.56 18.73 0.23
CA GLN A 109 -8.38 18.14 1.29
C GLN A 109 -9.77 17.90 0.74
N GLU A 110 -10.14 16.63 0.59
CA GLU A 110 -11.39 16.22 -0.05
C GLU A 110 -12.38 15.71 0.99
N LYS A 111 -13.56 16.33 1.04
CA LYS A 111 -14.71 15.84 1.80
C LYS A 111 -15.46 14.80 0.98
N ILE A 112 -15.60 13.60 1.52
CA ILE A 112 -16.26 12.49 0.85
C ILE A 112 -17.76 12.50 1.13
N ASN A 113 -18.55 12.64 0.06
CA ASN A 113 -20.02 12.62 0.11
C ASN A 113 -20.63 11.30 -0.38
N SER A 114 -19.80 10.31 -0.73
CA SER A 114 -20.26 8.96 -1.09
C SER A 114 -20.51 8.11 0.17
N PRO A 115 -21.48 7.18 0.17
CA PRO A 115 -21.70 6.26 1.29
C PRO A 115 -20.48 5.38 1.61
N LEU A 116 -19.65 5.08 0.61
CA LEU A 116 -18.41 4.32 0.77
C LEU A 116 -17.23 5.17 0.28
N ALA A 117 -16.27 5.39 1.16
CA ALA A 117 -14.96 5.97 0.84
C ALA A 117 -13.92 4.86 0.67
N ILE A 118 -13.34 4.71 -0.51
CA ILE A 118 -12.15 3.90 -0.73
C ILE A 118 -10.94 4.81 -0.68
N ILE A 119 -9.97 4.51 0.18
CA ILE A 119 -8.79 5.37 0.36
C ILE A 119 -7.55 4.49 0.31
N THR A 120 -6.59 4.87 -0.54
CA THR A 120 -5.25 4.29 -0.47
C THR A 120 -4.35 5.18 0.38
N LEU A 121 -3.82 4.63 1.47
CA LEU A 121 -2.96 5.36 2.39
C LEU A 121 -1.50 5.24 1.97
N ALA A 122 -0.82 6.39 1.86
CA ALA A 122 0.60 6.44 1.61
C ALA A 122 1.38 5.73 2.74
N PRO A 123 2.48 5.03 2.44
CA PRO A 123 3.27 4.36 3.46
C PRO A 123 3.89 5.37 4.45
N GLY A 124 3.93 5.02 5.73
CA GLY A 124 4.58 5.83 6.77
C GLY A 124 3.79 7.06 7.23
N VAL A 125 2.52 7.20 6.84
CA VAL A 125 1.70 8.36 7.23
C VAL A 125 0.84 8.13 8.48
N GLN A 126 0.83 6.90 8.99
CA GLN A 126 0.13 6.54 10.22
C GLN A 126 1.09 5.78 11.12
N GLU A 127 1.04 6.09 12.41
CA GLU A 127 1.77 5.34 13.42
C GLU A 127 1.13 3.96 13.63
N PRO A 128 1.91 2.87 13.71
CA PRO A 128 1.39 1.57 14.06
C PRO A 128 0.70 1.60 15.43
N CYS A 129 -0.44 0.92 15.56
CA CYS A 129 -1.04 0.73 16.86
C CYS A 129 -0.22 -0.28 17.70
N THR A 130 -0.31 -0.15 19.01
CA THR A 130 0.32 -1.10 19.94
C THR A 130 -0.28 -2.48 19.74
N SER A 131 0.57 -3.49 19.57
CA SER A 131 0.13 -4.88 19.50
C SER A 131 -0.26 -5.39 20.89
N ASP A 132 -1.40 -6.05 20.99
CA ASP A 132 -1.83 -6.84 22.14
C ASP A 132 -1.90 -8.32 21.73
N THR A 133 -0.89 -9.10 22.10
CA THR A 133 -0.82 -10.53 21.77
C THR A 133 -1.92 -11.36 22.43
N SER A 134 -2.63 -10.82 23.41
CA SER A 134 -3.76 -11.48 24.05
C SER A 134 -5.07 -11.30 23.29
N HIS A 135 -5.13 -10.35 22.35
CA HIS A 135 -6.32 -10.11 21.54
C HIS A 135 -6.65 -11.31 20.66
N GLN A 136 -7.92 -11.68 20.64
CA GLN A 136 -8.46 -12.77 19.83
C GLN A 136 -9.74 -12.30 19.14
N CYS A 137 -9.93 -12.70 17.88
CA CYS A 137 -11.12 -12.39 17.12
C CYS A 137 -11.48 -13.52 16.14
N PRO A 138 -12.76 -13.65 15.76
CA PRO A 138 -13.16 -14.62 14.74
C PRO A 138 -12.46 -14.36 13.41
N THR A 139 -12.25 -15.45 12.68
CA THR A 139 -11.74 -15.45 11.31
C THR A 139 -12.78 -16.08 10.39
N GLU A 140 -13.13 -15.41 9.31
CA GLU A 140 -14.14 -15.85 8.34
C GLU A 140 -13.51 -15.99 6.95
N THR A 141 -13.74 -17.13 6.29
CA THR A 141 -13.28 -17.33 4.91
C THR A 141 -14.22 -16.63 3.93
N VAL A 142 -13.66 -15.78 3.07
CA VAL A 142 -14.40 -15.13 1.98
C VAL A 142 -14.31 -16.01 0.74
N PRO A 143 -15.45 -16.47 0.19
CA PRO A 143 -15.46 -17.24 -1.06
C PRO A 143 -14.81 -16.48 -2.20
N TYR A 144 -14.05 -17.20 -3.03
CA TYR A 144 -13.47 -16.61 -4.23
C TYR A 144 -14.55 -16.45 -5.31
N VAL A 145 -14.72 -15.22 -5.79
CA VAL A 145 -15.55 -14.92 -6.95
C VAL A 145 -14.61 -14.59 -8.10
N ALA A 146 -14.62 -15.45 -9.14
CA ALA A 146 -13.73 -15.28 -10.26
C ALA A 146 -14.06 -14.00 -11.06
N PRO A 147 -13.05 -13.18 -11.41
CA PRO A 147 -13.25 -12.03 -12.28
C PRO A 147 -13.60 -12.47 -13.70
N ARG A 148 -14.37 -11.64 -14.43
CA ARG A 148 -14.65 -11.88 -15.87
C ARG A 148 -13.36 -12.00 -16.70
N HIS A 149 -12.35 -11.21 -16.35
CA HIS A 149 -11.02 -11.24 -16.94
C HIS A 149 -9.99 -11.37 -15.82
N GLU A 150 -9.42 -12.55 -15.70
CA GLU A 150 -8.43 -12.87 -14.67
C GLU A 150 -7.02 -12.47 -15.10
N ILE A 151 -6.26 -11.89 -14.17
CA ILE A 151 -4.84 -11.62 -14.37
C ILE A 151 -4.05 -12.86 -13.97
N LEU A 152 -3.42 -13.51 -14.95
CA LEU A 152 -2.59 -14.69 -14.73
C LEU A 152 -1.11 -14.30 -14.56
N CYS A 153 -0.54 -14.62 -13.41
CA CYS A 153 0.91 -14.52 -13.21
C CYS A 153 1.58 -15.80 -13.72
N ARG A 154 2.27 -15.73 -14.87
CA ARG A 154 2.94 -16.90 -15.46
C ARG A 154 4.21 -17.29 -14.72
N GLU A 155 4.99 -16.29 -14.31
CA GLU A 155 6.24 -16.48 -13.59
C GLU A 155 6.52 -15.27 -12.70
N ARG A 156 7.30 -15.48 -11.64
CA ARG A 156 7.88 -14.41 -10.83
C ARG A 156 9.39 -14.56 -10.88
N ARG A 157 10.05 -13.58 -11.48
CA ARG A 157 11.51 -13.48 -11.48
C ARG A 157 11.90 -12.58 -10.32
N ALA A 158 12.72 -13.10 -9.42
CA ALA A 158 13.37 -12.25 -8.43
C ALA A 158 14.17 -11.19 -9.19
N LYS A 159 14.05 -9.92 -8.77
CA LYS A 159 15.07 -8.94 -9.18
C LYS A 159 16.42 -9.49 -8.72
N ALA A 160 17.43 -9.42 -9.58
CA ALA A 160 18.80 -9.66 -9.15
C ALA A 160 19.02 -8.84 -7.88
N ALA A 161 19.52 -9.49 -6.82
CA ALA A 161 19.75 -8.82 -5.56
C ALA A 161 20.67 -7.63 -5.85
N SER A 162 20.12 -6.42 -5.70
CA SER A 162 20.97 -5.28 -5.40
C SER A 162 21.75 -5.69 -4.16
N SER A 163 23.06 -5.47 -4.14
CA SER A 163 23.89 -5.69 -2.95
C SER A 163 23.37 -4.91 -1.72
N VAL A 164 22.45 -3.96 -1.95
CA VAL A 164 21.93 -3.03 -0.98
C VAL A 164 20.39 -2.93 -1.05
N ASP A 165 19.73 -3.06 0.10
CA ASP A 165 18.31 -2.74 0.28
C ASP A 165 18.16 -1.31 0.81
N LEU A 166 17.98 -0.34 -0.12
CA LEU A 166 17.85 1.07 0.23
C LEU A 166 16.67 1.38 1.16
N SER A 167 15.66 0.50 1.22
CA SER A 167 14.51 0.68 2.13
C SER A 167 14.86 0.46 3.61
N LYS A 168 15.97 -0.23 3.88
CA LYS A 168 16.50 -0.50 5.23
C LYS A 168 17.71 0.35 5.58
N ALA A 169 18.22 1.14 4.64
CA ALA A 169 19.38 2.00 4.84
C ALA A 169 19.06 3.09 5.87
N LYS A 170 19.91 3.23 6.90
CA LYS A 170 19.78 4.31 7.88
C LYS A 170 20.15 5.68 7.29
N ARG A 171 21.04 5.69 6.30
CA ARG A 171 21.55 6.86 5.60
C ARG A 171 21.74 6.51 4.14
N VAL A 172 21.39 7.44 3.26
CA VAL A 172 21.53 7.28 1.82
C VAL A 172 22.22 8.52 1.24
N VAL A 173 23.27 8.31 0.45
CA VAL A 173 23.86 9.33 -0.41
C VAL A 173 23.18 9.22 -1.77
N GLY A 174 22.39 10.23 -2.12
CA GLY A 174 21.66 10.28 -3.38
C GLY A 174 22.45 11.01 -4.47
N VAL A 175 22.62 10.39 -5.64
CA VAL A 175 23.22 11.01 -6.82
C VAL A 175 22.20 11.25 -7.94
N GLY A 176 22.48 12.24 -8.79
CA GLY A 176 21.64 12.53 -9.94
C GLY A 176 22.43 13.07 -11.11
N ARG A 177 21.71 13.53 -12.15
CA ARG A 177 22.29 14.09 -13.40
C ARG A 177 23.24 15.27 -13.22
N GLY A 178 23.43 15.77 -12.00
CA GLY A 178 24.43 16.79 -11.72
C GLY A 178 25.87 16.27 -11.76
N LEU A 179 26.08 14.95 -11.73
CA LEU A 179 27.39 14.35 -11.98
C LEU A 179 27.74 14.49 -13.46
N ALA A 180 28.98 14.88 -13.76
CA ALA A 180 29.42 15.17 -15.12
C ALA A 180 29.87 13.89 -15.85
N ALA A 181 30.44 12.93 -15.12
CA ALA A 181 30.89 11.65 -15.66
C ALA A 181 30.69 10.50 -14.66
N GLN A 182 30.68 9.26 -15.15
CA GLN A 182 30.61 8.06 -14.31
C GLN A 182 31.74 7.99 -13.28
N ASP A 183 32.93 8.48 -13.63
CA ASP A 183 34.10 8.52 -12.73
C ASP A 183 33.84 9.36 -11.47
N ASP A 184 32.92 10.33 -11.52
CA ASP A 184 32.51 11.12 -10.35
C ASP A 184 31.78 10.27 -9.30
N LEU A 185 31.30 9.06 -9.64
CA LEU A 185 30.74 8.13 -8.64
C LEU A 185 31.79 7.71 -7.60
N LYS A 186 33.08 7.77 -7.92
CA LYS A 186 34.14 7.42 -6.97
C LYS A 186 34.08 8.29 -5.71
N MET A 187 33.98 9.61 -5.86
CA MET A 187 33.87 10.52 -4.71
C MET A 187 32.57 10.31 -3.91
N VAL A 188 31.50 9.87 -4.58
CA VAL A 188 30.22 9.54 -3.93
C VAL A 188 30.38 8.28 -3.07
N HIS A 189 31.02 7.24 -3.60
CA HIS A 189 31.29 6.02 -2.85
C HIS A 189 32.23 6.25 -1.67
N GLU A 190 33.25 7.10 -1.83
CA GLU A 190 34.14 7.51 -0.75
C GLU A 190 33.37 8.23 0.37
N LEU A 191 32.47 9.16 0.02
CA LEU A 191 31.61 9.84 0.99
C LEU A 191 30.66 8.85 1.70
N ALA A 192 30.03 7.95 0.95
CA ALA A 192 29.11 6.96 1.50
C ALA A 192 29.82 6.04 2.51
N ALA A 193 31.06 5.63 2.23
CA ALA A 193 31.88 4.85 3.14
C ALA A 193 32.16 5.59 4.46
N VAL A 194 32.53 6.88 4.39
CA VAL A 194 32.78 7.70 5.59
C VAL A 194 31.52 7.87 6.43
N LEU A 195 30.36 8.00 5.79
CA LEU A 195 29.07 8.18 6.48
C LEU A 195 28.44 6.87 6.96
N ASN A 196 29.02 5.72 6.60
CA ASN A 196 28.40 4.41 6.72
C ASN A 196 26.97 4.42 6.15
N ALA A 197 26.86 4.90 4.91
CA ALA A 197 25.64 5.13 4.18
C ALA A 197 25.62 4.31 2.88
N GLU A 198 24.43 4.07 2.38
CA GLU A 198 24.22 3.40 1.11
C GLU A 198 24.15 4.42 -0.04
N VAL A 199 24.48 4.00 -1.27
CA VAL A 199 24.39 4.86 -2.45
C VAL A 199 23.10 4.58 -3.21
N GLY A 200 22.31 5.63 -3.46
CA GLY A 200 21.14 5.59 -4.32
C GLY A 200 21.27 6.61 -5.45
N CYS A 201 20.54 6.42 -6.54
CA CYS A 201 20.58 7.33 -7.67
C CYS A 201 19.20 7.71 -8.18
N SER A 202 19.12 8.87 -8.84
CA SER A 202 17.92 9.30 -9.56
C SER A 202 17.70 8.48 -10.84
N ARG A 203 16.45 8.42 -11.31
CA ARG A 203 16.08 7.64 -12.50
C ARG A 203 16.95 7.88 -13.74
N PRO A 204 17.34 9.11 -14.11
CA PRO A 204 18.18 9.30 -15.28
C PRO A 204 19.58 8.68 -15.17
N ILE A 205 20.16 8.61 -13.97
CA ILE A 205 21.45 7.93 -13.75
C ILE A 205 21.27 6.41 -13.96
N ALA A 206 20.23 5.83 -13.34
CA ALA A 206 19.97 4.39 -13.40
C ALA A 206 19.52 3.89 -14.78
N GLU A 207 18.68 4.64 -15.49
CA GLU A 207 18.00 4.18 -16.71
C GLU A 207 18.48 4.89 -17.98
N GLY A 208 18.99 6.12 -17.86
CA GLY A 208 19.47 6.92 -18.99
C GLY A 208 20.94 6.68 -19.25
N GLU A 209 21.76 6.96 -18.23
CA GLU A 209 23.22 6.86 -18.30
C GLU A 209 23.74 5.43 -18.03
N ASN A 210 22.96 4.61 -17.31
CA ASN A 210 23.34 3.27 -16.84
C ASN A 210 24.66 3.25 -16.04
N TRP A 211 24.86 4.26 -15.19
CA TRP A 211 26.03 4.36 -14.33
C TRP A 211 25.91 3.55 -13.04
#